data_AF-A0AAN6E9E0-F1
#
_entry.id   AF-A0AAN6E9E0-F1
#
_cell.length_a   1.000
_cell.length_b   1.000
_cell.length_c   1.000
_cell.angle_alpha   90.00
_cell.angle_beta   90.00
_cell.angle_gamma   90.00
#
_symmetry.space_group_name_H-M   'P 1'
#
loop_
_entity.id
_entity.type
_entity.pdbx_description
1 polymer ?
#
loop_
_entity_poly.entity_id
_entity_poly.type
_entity_poly.pdbx_seq_one_letter_code
_entity_poly.pdbx_strand_id
1 'polypeptide(L)'
;MGPISNAPIDTIKTRIQKATSIGRESGWSRFVIVTREIAQKEGYKAFYRGLTPRILRVAPGQAITFMVYEKVKSWIDLWNSSSQHMRLSNEKYA
;
A
#
# COMPACT_ATOMS: atom_id res chain seq x y z
N MET A 1 6.85 -4.05 -8.62
CA MET A 1 7.72 -3.09 -7.90
C MET A 1 6.87 -2.36 -6.87
N GLY A 2 7.07 -2.62 -5.58
CA GLY A 2 6.17 -2.17 -4.51
C GLY A 2 6.29 -0.67 -4.19
N PRO A 3 5.27 -0.07 -3.54
CA PRO A 3 5.26 1.35 -3.18
C PRO A 3 6.38 1.74 -2.21
N ILE A 4 6.94 0.78 -1.46
CA ILE A 4 8.07 1.00 -0.54
C ILE A 4 9.36 1.27 -1.33
N SER A 5 9.56 0.58 -2.46
CA SER A 5 10.73 0.78 -3.31
C SER A 5 10.66 2.07 -4.13
N ASN A 6 9.46 2.53 -4.49
CA ASN A 6 9.27 3.73 -5.31
C ASN A 6 9.06 5.02 -4.51
N ALA A 7 8.70 4.91 -3.22
CA ALA A 7 8.49 6.05 -2.33
C ALA A 7 9.66 7.07 -2.28
N PRO A 8 10.94 6.66 -2.20
CA PRO A 8 12.03 7.63 -2.16
C PRO A 8 12.17 8.42 -3.47
N ILE A 9 12.05 7.76 -4.63
CA ILE A 9 12.16 8.45 -5.93
C ILE A 9 10.95 9.34 -6.22
N ASP A 10 9.74 8.92 -5.83
CA ASP A 10 8.53 9.73 -5.93
C ASP A 10 8.61 10.98 -5.03
N THR A 11 9.21 10.85 -3.84
CA THR A 11 9.42 11.99 -2.92
C THR A 11 10.43 12.99 -3.47
N ILE A 12 11.53 12.51 -4.06
CA ILE A 12 12.51 13.39 -4.71
C ILE A 12 11.88 14.10 -5.91
N LYS A 13 11.13 13.38 -6.75
CA LYS A 13 10.46 13.94 -7.92
C LYS A 13 9.42 15.01 -7.55
N THR A 14 8.58 14.74 -6.56
CA THR A 14 7.58 15.71 -6.08
C THR A 14 8.21 16.95 -5.46
N ARG A 15 9.36 16.83 -4.79
CA ARG A 15 10.12 17.99 -4.30
C ARG A 15 10.74 18.82 -5.42
N ILE A 16 11.31 18.18 -6.44
CA ILE A 16 11.86 18.87 -7.61
C ILE A 16 10.76 19.62 -8.40
N GLN A 17 9.56 19.05 -8.48
CA GLN A 17 8.39 19.68 -9.12
C GLN A 17 7.78 20.81 -8.28
N LYS A 18 7.86 20.73 -6.94
CA LYS A 18 7.43 21.81 -6.04
C LYS A 18 8.45 22.94 -5.93
N ALA A 19 9.74 22.67 -6.12
CA ALA A 19 10.78 23.68 -6.12
C ALA A 19 10.68 24.54 -7.38
N THR A 20 10.50 25.85 -7.20
CA THR A 20 10.49 26.85 -8.29
C THR A 20 11.74 26.69 -9.16
N SER A 21 11.56 26.62 -10.47
CA SER A 21 12.65 26.49 -11.43
C SER A 21 13.48 27.78 -11.47
N ILE A 22 14.59 27.79 -10.74
CA ILE A 22 15.58 28.88 -10.78
C ILE A 22 16.62 28.52 -11.86
N GLY A 23 16.46 29.09 -13.06
CA GLY A 23 17.51 29.11 -14.10
C GLY A 23 17.89 27.79 -14.79
N ARG A 24 18.91 27.88 -15.67
CA ARG A 24 19.45 26.84 -16.59
C ARG A 24 20.24 25.73 -15.88
N GLU A 25 19.74 25.17 -14.79
CA GLU A 25 20.43 24.05 -14.13
C GLU A 25 20.07 22.69 -14.74
N SER A 26 21.08 21.85 -14.94
CA SER A 26 20.92 20.45 -15.37
C SER A 26 20.00 19.69 -14.39
N GLY A 27 19.03 18.94 -14.93
CA GLY A 27 18.08 18.16 -14.13
C GLY A 27 18.74 17.17 -13.18
N TRP A 28 19.93 16.67 -13.53
CA TRP A 28 20.74 15.81 -12.66
C TRP A 28 21.31 16.56 -11.45
N SER A 29 21.80 17.79 -11.63
CA SER A 29 22.34 18.61 -10.53
C SER A 29 21.26 18.88 -9.48
N ARG A 30 20.05 19.24 -9.93
CA ARG A 30 18.88 19.46 -9.07
C ARG A 30 18.49 18.21 -8.29
N PHE A 31 18.57 17.03 -8.90
CA PHE A 31 18.26 15.77 -8.23
C PHE A 31 19.24 15.49 -7.08
N VAL A 32 20.53 15.70 -7.30
CA VAL A 32 21.58 15.49 -6.29
C VAL A 32 21.46 16.52 -5.16
N ILE A 33 21.26 17.80 -5.48
CA ILE A 33 21.10 18.88 -4.49
C ILE A 33 19.91 18.62 -3.59
N VAL A 34 18.73 18.36 -4.18
CA VAL A 34 17.50 18.08 -3.42
C VAL A 34 17.66 16.82 -2.58
N THR A 35 18.19 15.73 -3.14
CA THR A 35 18.39 14.48 -2.38
C THR A 35 19.30 14.69 -1.17
N ARG A 36 20.41 15.42 -1.36
CA ARG A 36 21.35 15.76 -0.28
C ARG A 36 20.70 16.66 0.76
N GLU A 37 19.94 17.65 0.34
CA GLU A 37 19.25 18.59 1.24
C GLU A 37 18.21 17.87 2.12
N ILE A 38 17.43 16.95 1.55
CA ILE A 38 16.48 16.12 2.30
C ILE A 38 17.20 15.25 3.34
N ALA A 39 18.27 14.58 2.92
CA ALA A 39 19.04 13.70 3.79
C ALA A 39 19.70 14.46 4.96
N GLN A 40 20.23 15.66 4.71
CA GLN A 40 20.94 16.46 5.72
C GLN A 40 20.00 17.24 6.64
N LYS A 41 18.90 17.82 6.13
CA LYS A 41 18.01 18.67 6.95
C LYS A 41 16.92 17.91 7.68
N GLU A 42 16.39 16.84 7.08
CA GLU A 42 15.21 16.14 7.60
C GLU A 42 15.46 14.66 7.94
N GLY A 43 16.59 14.11 7.50
CA GLY A 43 17.01 12.73 7.73
C GLY A 43 16.32 11.70 6.83
N TYR A 44 16.80 10.45 6.88
CA TYR A 44 16.36 9.36 6.00
C TYR A 44 14.86 9.01 6.12
N LYS A 45 14.20 9.34 7.24
CA LYS A 45 12.76 9.12 7.44
C LYS A 45 11.89 10.06 6.61
N ALA A 46 12.42 11.20 6.17
CA ALA A 46 11.68 12.17 5.37
C ALA A 46 11.27 11.62 3.99
N PHE A 47 12.09 10.74 3.41
CA PHE A 47 11.79 10.07 2.14
C PHE A 47 10.55 9.15 2.21
N TYR A 48 10.16 8.72 3.40
CA TYR A 48 9.00 7.87 3.64
C TYR A 48 7.80 8.63 4.20
N ARG A 49 7.94 9.94 4.50
CA ARG A 49 6.88 10.75 5.10
C ARG A 49 5.67 10.93 4.19
N GLY A 50 5.83 10.78 2.86
CA GLY A 50 4.72 10.72 1.89
C GLY A 50 4.02 9.37 1.80
N LEU A 51 4.69 8.29 2.23
CA LEU A 51 4.14 6.94 2.20
C LEU A 51 3.17 6.70 3.38
N THR A 52 3.48 7.23 4.56
CA THR A 52 2.62 7.13 5.75
C THR A 52 1.19 7.63 5.54
N PRO A 53 0.93 8.88 5.06
CA PRO A 53 -0.43 9.35 4.80
C PRO A 53 -1.12 8.56 3.68
N ARG A 54 -0.36 8.07 2.69
CA ARG A 54 -0.90 7.20 1.62
C ARG A 54 -1.39 5.86 2.18
N ILE A 55 -0.62 5.24 3.07
CA ILE A 55 -1.02 3.99 3.74
C ILE A 55 -2.21 4.26 4.66
N LEU A 56 -2.18 5.30 5.48
CA LEU A 56 -3.29 5.66 6.37
C LEU A 56 -4.61 5.90 5.62
N ARG A 57 -4.55 6.43 4.40
CA ARG A 57 -5.74 6.61 3.55
C ARG A 57 -6.31 5.29 3.03
N VAL A 58 -5.44 4.33 2.68
CA VAL A 58 -5.84 3.08 2.00
C VAL A 58 -6.15 1.97 3.01
N ALA A 59 -5.47 1.96 4.16
CA ALA A 59 -5.57 0.90 5.16
C ALA A 59 -7.01 0.65 5.66
N PRO A 60 -7.84 1.67 5.97
CA PRO A 60 -9.21 1.44 6.44
C PRO A 60 -10.09 0.75 5.38
N GLY A 61 -9.96 1.16 4.12
CA GLY A 61 -10.71 0.54 3.01
C GLY A 61 -10.34 -0.93 2.84
N GLN A 62 -9.04 -1.23 2.86
CA GLN A 62 -8.56 -2.61 2.77
C GLN A 62 -8.99 -3.44 3.98
N ALA A 63 -9.00 -2.88 5.19
CA ALA A 63 -9.46 -3.58 6.39
C ALA A 63 -10.94 -3.98 6.29
N ILE A 64 -11.80 -3.09 5.78
CA ILE A 64 -13.23 -3.38 5.55
C ILE A 64 -13.38 -4.48 4.50
N THR A 65 -12.66 -4.40 3.38
CA THR A 65 -12.69 -5.43 2.34
C THR A 65 -12.28 -6.79 2.89
N PHE A 66 -11.22 -6.84 3.71
CA PHE A 66 -10.79 -8.08 4.37
C PHE A 66 -11.86 -8.62 5.32
N MET A 67 -12.46 -7.77 6.15
CA MET A 67 -13.52 -8.18 7.07
C MET A 67 -14.73 -8.76 6.33
N VAL A 68 -15.19 -8.11 5.26
CA VAL A 68 -16.32 -8.60 4.45
C VAL A 68 -15.95 -9.93 3.78
N TYR A 69 -14.76 -10.01 3.21
CA TYR A 69 -14.26 -11.24 2.60
C TYR A 69 -14.26 -12.41 3.59
N GLU A 70 -13.74 -12.22 4.80
CA GLU A 70 -13.71 -13.25 5.84
C GLU A 70 -15.12 -13.70 6.26
N LYS A 71 -16.07 -12.76 6.38
CA LYS A 71 -17.46 -13.08 6.73
C LYS A 71 -18.14 -13.90 5.63
N VAL A 72 -18.01 -13.46 4.37
CA VAL A 72 -18.59 -14.16 3.22
C VAL A 72 -17.97 -15.54 3.07
N LYS A 73 -16.64 -15.64 3.18
CA LYS A 73 -15.95 -16.93 3.13
C LYS A 73 -16.43 -17.87 4.23
N SER A 74 -16.54 -17.37 5.47
CA SER A 74 -17.03 -18.16 6.60
C SER A 74 -18.45 -18.68 6.36
N TRP A 75 -19.35 -17.87 5.80
CA TRP A 75 -20.71 -18.30 5.47
C TRP A 75 -20.73 -19.38 4.40
N ILE A 76 -19.90 -19.24 3.37
CA ILE A 76 -19.76 -20.24 2.30
C ILE A 76 -19.22 -21.56 2.87
N ASP A 77 -18.19 -21.48 3.73
CA ASP A 77 -17.57 -22.67 4.36
C ASP A 77 -18.56 -23.42 5.27
N LEU A 78 -19.41 -22.68 6.01
CA LEU A 78 -20.48 -23.26 6.82
C LEU A 78 -21.57 -23.94 5.97
N TRP A 79 -21.97 -23.32 4.87
CA TRP A 79 -22.93 -23.90 3.93
C TRP A 79 -22.39 -25.18 3.30
N ASN A 80 -21.14 -25.14 2.83
CA ASN A 80 -20.44 -26.31 2.29
C ASN A 80 -20.36 -27.45 3.32
N SER A 81 -20.06 -27.15 4.58
CA SER A 81 -19.98 -28.16 5.65
C SER A 81 -21.35 -28.80 5.93
N SER A 82 -22.42 -28.02 5.91
CA SER A 82 -23.80 -28.50 6.12
C SER A 82 -24.26 -29.42 4.97
N SER A 83 -23.90 -29.09 3.73
CA SER A 83 -24.18 -29.92 2.55
C SER A 83 -23.42 -31.26 2.58
N GLN A 84 -22.19 -31.28 3.11
CA GLN A 84 -21.41 -32.51 3.29
C GLN A 84 -22.06 -33.41 4.36
N HIS A 85 -22.47 -32.84 5.50
CA HIS A 85 -23.14 -33.60 6.57
C HIS A 85 -24.46 -34.24 6.12
N MET A 86 -25.28 -33.54 5.33
CA MET A 86 -26.52 -34.11 4.76
C MET A 86 -26.28 -35.22 3.74
N ARG A 87 -25.19 -35.15 2.96
CA ARG A 87 -24.81 -36.20 2.01
C ARG A 87 -24.40 -37.48 2.72
N LEU A 88 -23.57 -37.35 3.77
CA LEU A 88 -23.10 -38.49 4.57
C LEU A 88 -24.23 -39.15 5.36
N SER A 89 -25.23 -38.40 5.83
CA SER A 89 -26.39 -39.00 6.48
C SER A 89 -27.24 -39.78 5.47
N ASN A 90 -27.52 -39.19 4.30
CA ASN A 90 -28.33 -39.85 3.28
C ASN A 90 -27.68 -41.15 2.74
N GLU A 91 -26.35 -41.20 2.63
CA GLU A 91 -25.62 -42.40 2.20
C GLU A 91 -25.52 -43.48 3.29
N LYS A 92 -25.71 -43.13 4.58
CA LYS A 92 -25.71 -44.10 5.69
C LYS A 92 -27.04 -44.81 5.90
N TYR A 93 -28.12 -44.30 5.30
CA TYR A 93 -29.48 -44.83 5.40
C TYR A 93 -30.04 -45.34 4.06
N ALA A 94 -29.25 -45.28 2.99
CA ALA A 94 -29.47 -45.98 1.74
C ALA A 94 -28.76 -47.34 1.77
#